data_AF-A0A822ISZ7-F1
#
_entry.id   AF-A0A822ISZ7-F1
#
_cell.length_a   1.000
_cell.length_b   1.000
_cell.length_c   1.000
_cell.angle_alpha   90.00
_cell.angle_beta   90.00
_cell.angle_gamma   90.00
#
_symmetry.space_group_name_H-M   'P 1'
#
loop_
_entity.id
_entity.type
_entity.pdbx_description
1 polymer ?
#
loop_
_entity_poly.entity_id
_entity_poly.type
_entity_poly.pdbx_seq_one_letter_code
_entity_poly.pdbx_strand_id
1 'polypeptide(L)'
;MNILDENIMESQAQVLRGWHIKVQRIGHEVGFLGMKDEEIIPLLHQLRFPTFFTRDLGFYERSLGHSNYCIVCLSVCQHEVASFIRRFLKHPTFDNNRKRIGKVVHISHIGIRIWHLHAEKEEKIAWNN
;
A
#
# COMPACT_ATOMS: atom_id res chain seq x y z
N MET A 1 -9.88 -3.32 1.09
CA MET A 1 -10.14 -1.86 1.05
C MET A 1 -8.83 -1.17 0.73
N ASN A 2 -8.79 -0.13 -0.11
CA ASN A 2 -7.52 0.55 -0.41
C ASN A 2 -7.48 1.88 0.35
N ILE A 3 -6.44 2.08 1.15
CA ILE A 3 -6.24 3.28 1.96
C ILE A 3 -4.99 3.99 1.46
N LEU A 4 -5.08 5.29 1.24
CA LEU A 4 -3.97 6.15 0.88
C LEU A 4 -3.55 6.93 2.12
N ASP A 5 -2.24 7.00 2.33
CA ASP A 5 -1.63 7.88 3.31
C ASP A 5 -1.90 9.36 2.99
N GLU A 6 -1.81 10.22 3.99
CA GLU A 6 -1.98 11.67 3.85
C GLU A 6 -0.92 12.28 2.93
N ASN A 7 0.27 11.67 2.87
CA ASN A 7 1.38 12.08 2.00
C ASN A 7 1.13 11.82 0.50
N ILE A 8 0.04 11.13 0.14
CA ILE A 8 -0.36 10.93 -1.25
C ILE A 8 -1.25 12.12 -1.68
N MET A 9 -0.83 12.78 -2.77
CA MET A 9 -1.52 13.94 -3.34
C MET A 9 -2.98 13.62 -3.68
N GLU A 10 -3.89 14.56 -3.39
CA GLU A 10 -5.31 14.43 -3.75
C GLU A 10 -5.52 14.25 -5.26
N SER A 11 -4.71 14.88 -6.11
CA SER A 11 -4.79 14.69 -7.56
C SER A 11 -4.58 13.23 -7.98
N GLN A 12 -3.72 12.49 -7.28
CA GLN A 12 -3.51 11.06 -7.53
C GLN A 12 -4.70 10.23 -7.05
N ALA A 13 -5.28 10.58 -5.91
CA ALA A 13 -6.52 9.95 -5.43
C ALA A 13 -7.67 10.17 -6.43
N GLN A 14 -7.80 11.37 -6.99
CA GLN A 14 -8.79 11.68 -8.03
C GLN A 14 -8.56 10.86 -9.29
N VAL A 15 -7.32 10.70 -9.76
CA VAL A 15 -6.99 9.82 -10.90
C VAL A 15 -7.41 8.37 -10.63
N LEU A 16 -7.13 7.85 -9.43
CA LEU A 16 -7.56 6.50 -9.04
C LEU A 16 -9.09 6.35 -9.04
N ARG A 17 -9.81 7.31 -8.47
CA ARG A 17 -11.27 7.34 -8.47
C ARG A 17 -11.84 7.42 -9.89
N GLY A 18 -11.20 8.19 -10.78
CA GLY A 18 -11.55 8.27 -12.20
C GLY A 18 -11.35 6.94 -12.95
N TRP A 19 -10.45 6.08 -12.49
CA TRP A 19 -10.29 4.71 -12.98
C TRP A 19 -11.18 3.68 -12.26
N HIS A 20 -12.16 4.14 -11.47
CA HIS A 20 -13.04 3.33 -10.63
C HIS A 20 -12.31 2.49 -9.57
N ILE A 21 -11.10 2.88 -9.19
CA ILE A 21 -10.37 2.27 -8.07
C ILE A 21 -10.84 2.97 -6.80
N LYS A 22 -11.62 2.25 -5.99
CA LYS A 22 -12.10 2.76 -4.70
C LYS A 22 -10.93 2.91 -3.73
N VAL A 23 -10.73 4.14 -3.26
CA VAL A 23 -9.69 4.53 -2.29
C VAL A 23 -10.29 5.43 -1.22
N GLN A 24 -9.74 5.36 -0.01
CA GLN A 24 -10.02 6.26 1.11
C GLN A 24 -8.69 6.86 1.58
N ARG A 25 -8.66 8.12 1.98
CA ARG A 25 -7.45 8.80 2.46
C ARG A 25 -7.48 8.94 3.97
N ILE A 26 -6.32 8.73 4.59
CA ILE A 26 -6.10 9.10 5.99
C ILE A 26 -6.32 10.61 6.14
N GLY A 27 -7.02 11.00 7.21
CA GLY A 27 -7.35 12.39 7.52
C GLY A 27 -8.53 12.97 6.75
N HIS A 28 -9.16 12.18 5.86
CA HIS A 28 -10.36 12.60 5.12
C HIS A 28 -11.51 11.61 5.30
N GLU A 29 -11.36 10.37 4.82
CA GLU A 29 -12.41 9.34 4.91
C GLU A 29 -12.15 8.29 5.99
N VAL A 30 -10.91 8.15 6.45
CA VAL A 30 -10.51 7.23 7.52
C VAL A 30 -9.50 7.90 8.46
N GLY A 31 -9.55 7.55 9.74
CA GLY A 31 -8.64 8.14 10.74
C GLY A 31 -8.80 9.65 10.90
N PHE A 32 -7.71 10.34 11.22
CA PHE A 32 -7.64 11.80 11.34
C PHE A 32 -6.33 12.33 10.73
N LEU A 33 -6.27 13.64 10.47
CA LEU A 33 -5.11 14.29 9.85
C LEU A 33 -3.94 14.37 10.83
N GLY A 34 -2.72 14.07 10.38
CA GLY A 34 -1.51 14.07 11.20
C GLY A 34 -1.35 12.81 12.07
N MET A 35 -2.02 11.71 11.71
CA MET A 35 -1.81 10.41 12.36
C MET A 35 -0.35 9.97 12.21
N LYS A 36 0.24 9.50 13.31
CA LYS A 36 1.60 8.95 13.32
C LYS A 36 1.62 7.47 12.95
N ASP A 37 2.79 6.97 12.62
CA ASP A 37 3.01 5.55 12.30
C ASP A 37 2.47 4.61 13.40
N GLU A 38 2.71 4.98 14.66
CA GLU A 38 2.24 4.28 15.87
C GLU A 38 0.71 4.19 15.97
N GLU A 39 -0.02 5.08 15.30
CA GLU A 39 -1.49 5.15 15.29
C GLU A 39 -2.08 4.52 14.02
N ILE A 40 -1.34 4.58 12.90
CA ILE A 40 -1.72 3.98 11.63
C ILE A 40 -1.81 2.46 11.77
N ILE A 41 -0.82 1.81 12.39
CA ILE A 41 -0.82 0.34 12.52
C ILE A 41 -2.05 -0.18 13.33
N PRO A 42 -2.38 0.36 14.52
CA PRO A 42 -3.63 0.04 15.21
C PRO A 42 -4.89 0.26 14.37
N LEU A 43 -4.96 1.35 13.59
CA LEU A 43 -6.07 1.57 12.66
C LEU A 43 -6.18 0.44 11.64
N LEU A 44 -5.07 0.02 11.03
CA LEU A 44 -5.06 -1.08 10.07
C LEU A 44 -5.54 -2.41 10.68
N HIS A 45 -5.28 -2.66 11.96
CA HIS A 45 -5.80 -3.84 12.67
C HIS A 45 -7.32 -3.88 12.78
N GLN A 46 -7.96 -2.72 12.91
CA GLN A 46 -9.41 -2.60 13.09
C GLN A 46 -10.20 -2.75 11.78
N LEU A 47 -9.53 -2.56 10.64
CA LEU A 47 -10.16 -2.57 9.33
C LEU A 47 -10.13 -3.96 8.70
N ARG A 48 -11.13 -4.27 7.88
CA ARG A 48 -11.25 -5.59 7.25
C ARG A 48 -10.38 -5.68 5.99
N PHE A 49 -9.22 -6.32 6.12
CA PHE A 49 -8.30 -6.60 5.02
C PHE A 49 -7.90 -5.35 4.20
N PRO A 50 -7.43 -4.26 4.85
CA PRO A 50 -6.98 -3.08 4.12
C PRO A 50 -5.66 -3.33 3.39
N THR A 51 -5.47 -2.61 2.30
CA THR A 51 -4.18 -2.39 1.64
C THR A 51 -3.87 -0.91 1.83
N PHE A 52 -2.86 -0.62 2.64
CA PHE A 52 -2.37 0.72 2.92
C PHE A 52 -1.27 1.07 1.93
N PHE A 53 -1.40 2.24 1.29
CA PHE A 53 -0.43 2.77 0.34
C PHE A 53 0.19 4.03 0.93
N THR A 54 1.51 4.06 1.02
CA THR A 54 2.27 5.22 1.51
C THR A 54 3.49 5.45 0.64
N ARG A 55 4.00 6.69 0.62
CA ARG A 55 5.33 6.99 0.08
C ARG A 55 6.43 6.98 1.15
N ASP A 56 6.08 6.80 2.40
CA ASP A 56 7.04 6.69 3.49
C ASP A 56 7.67 5.29 3.50
N LEU A 57 8.99 5.25 3.36
CA LEU A 57 9.77 4.02 3.35
C LEU A 57 10.05 3.50 4.76
N GLY A 58 9.78 4.27 5.81
CA GLY A 58 9.84 3.82 7.21
C GLY A 58 8.85 2.70 7.51
N PHE A 59 7.80 2.55 6.70
CA PHE A 59 6.87 1.42 6.77
C PHE A 59 7.38 0.14 6.09
N TYR A 60 8.51 0.17 5.36
CA TYR A 60 9.05 -1.01 4.70
C TYR A 60 9.85 -1.90 5.66
N GLU A 61 9.19 -2.31 6.74
CA GLU A 61 9.80 -3.09 7.82
C GLU A 61 9.17 -4.47 7.91
N ARG A 62 10.01 -5.51 8.01
CA ARG A 62 9.56 -6.92 8.07
C ARG A 62 8.60 -7.14 9.24
N SER A 63 8.85 -6.51 10.38
CA SER A 63 8.06 -6.65 11.61
C SER A 63 6.64 -6.11 11.49
N LEU A 64 6.37 -5.23 10.51
CA LEU A 64 5.04 -4.68 10.26
C LEU A 64 4.14 -5.60 9.44
N GLY A 65 4.63 -6.75 8.98
CA GLY A 65 3.79 -7.75 8.31
C GLY A 65 2.71 -8.30 9.24
N HIS A 66 1.45 -8.31 8.80
CA HIS A 66 0.33 -8.79 9.60
C HIS A 66 -0.74 -9.47 8.74
N SER A 67 -1.39 -10.51 9.28
CA SER A 67 -2.37 -11.32 8.55
C SER A 67 -3.65 -10.56 8.19
N ASN A 68 -3.96 -9.45 8.88
CA ASN A 68 -5.14 -8.63 8.60
C ASN A 68 -4.94 -7.55 7.54
N TYR A 69 -3.72 -7.20 7.13
CA TYR A 69 -3.53 -6.09 6.19
C TYR A 69 -2.35 -6.30 5.25
N CYS A 70 -2.22 -5.39 4.29
CA CYS A 70 -1.04 -5.25 3.44
C CYS A 70 -0.56 -3.80 3.49
N ILE A 71 0.75 -3.60 3.57
CA ILE A 71 1.39 -2.29 3.47
C ILE A 71 2.13 -2.24 2.13
N VAL A 72 2.00 -1.13 1.42
CA VAL A 72 2.64 -0.89 0.12
C VAL A 72 3.34 0.47 0.15
N CYS A 73 4.67 0.42 0.25
CA CYS A 73 5.57 1.58 0.21
C CYS A 73 5.96 1.89 -1.25
N LEU A 74 5.68 3.10 -1.70
CA LEU A 74 5.81 3.56 -3.08
C LEU A 74 7.06 4.44 -3.24
N SER A 75 8.17 3.85 -3.67
CA SER A 75 9.41 4.55 -4.03
C SER A 75 9.38 5.02 -5.49
N VAL A 76 8.42 5.92 -5.77
CA VAL A 76 8.19 6.54 -7.09
C VAL A 76 7.88 8.02 -6.94
N CYS A 77 7.92 8.76 -8.05
CA CYS A 77 7.56 10.18 -8.03
C CYS A 77 6.09 10.38 -7.65
N GLN A 78 5.78 11.48 -6.95
CA GLN A 78 4.44 11.78 -6.44
C GLN A 78 3.36 11.80 -7.53
N HIS A 79 3.72 12.16 -8.76
CA HIS A 79 2.79 12.26 -9.89
C HIS A 79 2.50 10.91 -10.57
N GLU A 80 3.24 9.86 -10.20
CA GLU A 80 3.11 8.51 -10.79
C GLU A 80 2.41 7.51 -9.87
N VAL A 81 2.15 7.91 -8.62
CA VAL A 81 1.56 7.08 -7.57
C VAL A 81 0.32 6.33 -8.05
N ALA A 82 -0.62 7.02 -8.68
CA ALA A 82 -1.85 6.41 -9.16
C ALA A 82 -1.56 5.28 -10.16
N SER A 83 -0.65 5.52 -11.11
CA SER A 83 -0.24 4.54 -12.12
C SER A 83 0.35 3.28 -11.48
N PHE A 84 1.25 3.46 -10.52
CA PHE A 84 1.88 2.34 -9.82
C PHE A 84 0.92 1.58 -8.91
N ILE A 85 0.01 2.26 -8.22
CA ILE A 85 -1.07 1.62 -7.46
C ILE A 85 -1.94 0.77 -8.38
N ARG A 86 -2.38 1.31 -9.52
CA ARG A 86 -3.17 0.55 -10.50
C ARG A 86 -2.39 -0.66 -11.03
N ARG A 87 -1.11 -0.50 -11.34
CA ARG A 87 -0.24 -1.59 -11.82
C ARG A 87 -0.12 -2.69 -10.77
N PHE A 88 0.10 -2.33 -9.50
CA PHE A 88 0.15 -3.27 -8.39
C PHE A 88 -1.19 -4.02 -8.21
N LEU A 89 -2.30 -3.30 -8.19
CA LEU A 89 -3.64 -3.87 -8.01
C LEU A 89 -4.06 -4.81 -9.15
N LYS A 90 -3.42 -4.72 -10.33
CA LYS A 90 -3.63 -5.61 -11.47
C LYS A 90 -2.64 -6.76 -11.56
N HIS A 91 -1.57 -6.74 -10.76
CA HIS A 91 -0.55 -7.76 -10.81
C HIS A 91 -1.11 -9.09 -10.29
N PRO A 92 -0.90 -10.23 -10.97
CA PRO A 92 -1.48 -11.53 -10.57
C PRO A 92 -1.13 -11.96 -9.15
N THR A 93 0.03 -11.57 -8.64
CA THR A 93 0.47 -11.79 -7.25
C THR A 93 -0.34 -10.99 -6.22
N PHE A 94 -1.07 -9.94 -6.63
CA PHE A 94 -1.75 -8.99 -5.74
C PHE A 94 -3.18 -8.64 -6.16
N ASP A 95 -3.73 -9.25 -7.20
CA ASP A 95 -5.00 -8.84 -7.84
C ASP A 95 -6.23 -8.89 -6.92
N ASN A 96 -6.15 -9.51 -5.74
CA ASN A 96 -7.20 -9.54 -4.74
C ASN A 96 -6.65 -9.45 -3.32
N ASN A 97 -7.50 -9.09 -2.35
CA ASN A 97 -7.08 -8.85 -0.96
C ASN A 97 -6.44 -10.09 -0.31
N ARG A 98 -6.94 -11.31 -0.58
CA ARG A 98 -6.37 -12.54 -0.01
C ARG A 98 -4.92 -12.76 -0.45
N LYS A 99 -4.60 -12.39 -1.68
CA LYS A 99 -3.23 -12.44 -2.18
C LYS A 99 -2.36 -11.28 -1.66
N ARG A 100 -2.93 -10.20 -1.12
CA ARG A 100 -2.16 -9.06 -0.59
C ARG A 100 -1.82 -9.19 0.88
N ILE A 101 -2.76 -9.61 1.72
CA ILE A 101 -2.59 -9.63 3.18
C ILE A 101 -1.35 -10.41 3.62
N GLY A 102 -0.78 -10.03 4.76
CA GLY A 102 0.45 -10.63 5.28
C GLY A 102 1.70 -10.19 4.51
N LYS A 103 1.65 -9.07 3.79
CA LYS A 103 2.79 -8.56 3.02
C LYS A 103 3.08 -7.10 3.32
N VAL A 104 4.37 -6.79 3.43
CA VAL A 104 4.91 -5.44 3.33
C VAL A 104 5.66 -5.35 2.01
N VAL A 105 5.21 -4.45 1.14
CA VAL A 105 5.63 -4.41 -0.27
C VAL A 105 6.33 -3.09 -0.53
N HIS A 106 7.51 -3.16 -1.15
CA HIS A 106 8.20 -2.00 -1.69
C HIS A 106 8.07 -1.99 -3.21
N ILE A 107 7.52 -0.92 -3.75
CA ILE A 107 7.32 -0.70 -5.19
C ILE A 107 8.31 0.36 -5.68
N SER A 108 8.94 0.10 -6.83
CA SER A 108 9.78 1.05 -7.53
C SER A 108 9.69 0.86 -9.04
N HIS A 109 10.34 1.73 -9.80
CA HIS A 109 10.45 1.60 -11.26
C HIS A 109 11.06 0.25 -11.69
N ILE A 110 12.05 -0.24 -10.95
CA ILE A 110 12.79 -1.47 -11.30
C ILE A 110 12.02 -2.76 -10.98
N GLY A 111 10.99 -2.71 -10.14
CA GLY A 111 10.25 -3.89 -9.72
C GLY A 111 9.65 -3.79 -8.33
N ILE A 112 9.29 -4.96 -7.79
CA ILE A 112 8.59 -5.12 -6.52
C ILE A 112 9.45 -5.98 -5.59
N ARG A 113 9.57 -5.54 -4.34
CA ARG A 113 10.19 -6.31 -3.25
C ARG A 113 9.16 -6.57 -2.17
N ILE A 114 9.24 -7.73 -1.53
CA ILE A 114 8.18 -8.22 -0.65
C ILE A 114 8.79 -8.85 0.59
N TRP A 115 8.36 -8.37 1.75
CA TRP A 115 8.41 -9.14 2.99
C TRP A 115 7.10 -9.88 3.18
N HIS A 116 7.16 -11.21 3.25
CA HIS A 116 6.02 -12.02 3.68
C HIS A 116 6.01 -12.15 5.20
N LEU A 117 4.82 -12.29 5.75
CA LEU A 117 4.61 -12.62 7.15
C LEU A 117 5.47 -13.84 7.53
N HIS A 118 6.28 -13.69 8.58
CA HIS A 118 7.23 -14.68 9.10
C HIS A 118 8.41 -15.06 8.19
N ALA A 119 8.49 -14.59 6.93
CA ALA A 119 9.60 -14.96 6.05
C ALA A 119 10.91 -14.32 6.48
N GLU A 120 12.01 -15.07 6.44
CA GLU A 120 13.35 -14.58 6.79
C GLU A 120 14.05 -13.83 5.65
N LYS A 121 13.57 -14.00 4.41
CA LYS A 121 14.18 -13.43 3.20
C LYS A 121 13.18 -12.61 2.41
N GLU A 122 13.67 -11.52 1.85
CA GLU A 122 12.95 -10.66 0.93
C GLU A 122 12.76 -11.38 -0.41
N GLU A 123 11.54 -11.40 -0.93
CA GLU A 123 11.27 -11.83 -2.30
C GLU A 123 11.36 -10.63 -3.24
N LYS A 124 11.91 -10.86 -4.44
CA LYS A 124 11.94 -9.86 -5.52
C LYS A 124 11.20 -10.41 -6.73
N ILE A 125 10.27 -9.61 -7.25
CA ILE A 125 9.57 -9.94 -8.50
C ILE A 125 9.66 -8.76 -9.47
N ALA A 126 9.78 -9.08 -10.75
CA ALA A 126 9.71 -8.09 -11.81
C ALA A 126 8.27 -7.61 -11.99
N TRP A 127 8.10 -6.47 -12.63
CA TRP A 127 6.80 -6.13 -13.16
C TRP A 127 6.46 -7.05 -14.33
N ASN A 128 5.21 -7.52 -14.40
CA ASN A 128 4.70 -8.13 -15.62
C ASN A 128 4.73 -7.10 -16.77
N ASN A 129 5.25 -7.54 -17.92
CA ASN A 129 5.22 -6.81 -19.19
C ASN A 129 3.79 -6.75 -19.74
#